data_AF-A0AAW2XD11-F1
#
_entry.id   AF-A0AAW2XD11-F1
#
_cell.length_a   1.000
_cell.length_b   1.000
_cell.length_c   1.000
_cell.angle_alpha   90.00
_cell.angle_beta   90.00
_cell.angle_gamma   90.00
#
_symmetry.space_group_name_H-M   'P 1'
#
loop_
_entity.id
_entity.type
_entity.pdbx_description
1 polymer ?
#
loop_
_entity_poly.entity_id
_entity_poly.type
_entity_poly.pdbx_seq_one_letter_code
_entity_poly.pdbx_strand_id
1 'polypeptide(L)'
;MYLFHEKKLVLSKPSGTINVSLEPFEFELITVSPVKVLPKSSVQFAPIGLANMLNTGGAIQSLVYNDRANSVEIGVKGSGEMRAFASQRPVVCKVNGESVRFAYEDYMVVTQVPWPNSSGLSVIEYLF
;
A
#
# COMPACT_ATOMS: atom_id res chain seq x y z
N MET A 1 -6.11 5.03 6.84
CA MET A 1 -4.93 5.26 7.71
C MET A 1 -4.34 3.92 8.07
N TYR A 2 -3.02 3.83 8.15
CA TYR A 2 -2.32 2.62 8.59
C TYR A 2 -1.44 2.97 9.79
N LEU A 3 -1.61 2.25 10.89
CA LEU A 3 -0.82 2.35 12.11
C LEU A 3 0.32 1.33 12.00
N PHE A 4 1.55 1.82 11.97
CA PHE A 4 2.75 1.03 11.72
C PHE A 4 3.04 0.01 12.82
N HIS A 5 3.04 0.44 14.08
CA HIS A 5 3.38 -0.41 15.22
C HIS A 5 2.27 -1.44 15.48
N GLU A 6 1.00 -1.00 15.49
CA GLU A 6 -0.16 -1.89 15.62
C GLU A 6 -0.42 -2.77 14.37
N LYS A 7 0.22 -2.47 13.23
CA LYS A 7 -0.06 -3.05 11.91
C LYS A 7 -1.54 -3.02 11.52
N LYS A 8 -2.22 -1.93 11.89
CA LYS A 8 -3.67 -1.82 11.81
C LYS A 8 -4.12 -0.86 10.72
N LEU A 9 -5.06 -1.34 9.90
CA LEU A 9 -5.76 -0.52 8.92
C LEU A 9 -7.02 0.09 9.55
N VAL A 10 -7.19 1.40 9.38
CA VAL A 10 -8.40 2.14 9.77
C VAL A 10 -8.94 2.91 8.57
N LEU A 11 -10.13 2.54 8.11
CA LEU A 11 -10.91 3.32 7.16
C LEU A 11 -11.68 4.40 7.90
N SER A 12 -11.55 5.64 7.44
CA SER A 12 -12.18 6.80 8.08
C SER A 12 -12.65 7.79 7.04
N LYS A 13 -13.70 8.54 7.36
CA LYS A 13 -14.11 9.73 6.60
C LYS A 13 -13.05 10.83 6.81
N PRO A 14 -12.97 11.83 5.91
CA PRO A 14 -12.00 12.93 6.05
C PRO A 14 -12.07 13.68 7.40
N SER A 15 -13.26 13.77 8.00
CA SER A 15 -13.48 14.40 9.31
C SER A 15 -13.49 13.43 10.49
N GLY A 16 -13.20 12.14 10.27
CA GLY A 16 -13.17 11.16 11.34
C GLY A 16 -11.95 11.32 12.23
N THR A 17 -12.08 10.95 13.50
CA THR A 17 -11.02 11.01 14.49
C THR A 17 -10.50 9.60 14.80
N ILE A 18 -9.26 9.54 15.31
CA ILE A 18 -8.70 8.32 15.87
C ILE A 18 -8.23 8.61 17.29
N ASN A 19 -8.49 7.67 18.19
CA ASN A 19 -7.95 7.72 19.54
C ASN A 19 -6.66 6.90 19.55
N VAL A 20 -5.57 7.53 19.97
CA VAL A 20 -4.26 6.90 20.12
C VAL A 20 -3.82 7.12 21.56
N SER A 21 -3.43 6.05 22.23
CA SER A 21 -2.86 6.07 23.56
C SER A 21 -1.48 5.42 23.48
N LEU A 22 -0.47 6.12 23.98
CA LEU A 22 0.93 5.67 23.95
C LEU A 22 1.43 5.57 25.39
N GLU A 23 2.11 4.48 25.71
CA GLU A 23 2.85 4.34 26.97
C GLU A 23 4.12 5.23 26.95
N PRO A 24 4.73 5.51 28.12
CA PRO A 24 5.99 6.26 28.17
C PRO A 24 7.06 5.63 27.27
N PHE A 25 7.71 6.46 26.45
CA PHE A 25 8.75 6.06 25.48
C PHE A 25 8.29 5.20 24.30
N GLU A 26 6.98 5.05 24.08
CA GLU A 26 6.42 4.40 22.89
C GLU A 26 6.07 5.42 21.78
N PHE A 27 5.93 4.91 20.55
CA PHE A 27 5.54 5.72 19.40
C PHE A 27 4.61 4.95 18.46
N GLU A 28 3.84 5.70 17.67
CA GLU A 28 3.10 5.16 16.53
C GLU A 28 3.33 6.05 15.30
N LEU A 29 3.54 5.43 14.14
CA LEU A 29 3.65 6.10 12.85
C LEU A 29 2.38 5.84 12.04
N ILE A 30 1.67 6.92 11.74
CA ILE A 30 0.38 6.84 11.06
C ILE A 30 0.53 7.29 9.62
N THR A 31 0.36 6.36 8.68
CA THR A 31 0.31 6.68 7.26
C THR A 31 -1.13 7.00 6.86
N VAL A 32 -1.37 8.23 6.42
CA VAL A 32 -2.67 8.66 5.89
C VAL A 32 -2.60 8.64 4.37
N SER A 33 -3.50 7.90 3.74
CA SER A 33 -3.56 7.75 2.29
C SER A 33 -5.01 7.89 1.83
N PRO A 34 -5.30 8.76 0.84
CA PRO A 34 -6.65 8.94 0.32
C PRO A 34 -7.10 7.69 -0.45
N VAL A 35 -8.36 7.33 -0.27
CA VAL A 35 -8.98 6.22 -1.00
C VAL A 35 -9.46 6.70 -2.37
N LYS A 36 -9.07 5.99 -3.42
CA LYS A 36 -9.53 6.20 -4.80
C LYS A 36 -10.40 5.03 -5.25
N VAL A 37 -11.49 5.32 -5.95
CA VAL A 37 -12.34 4.29 -6.57
C VAL A 37 -11.86 4.07 -8.01
N LEU A 38 -11.57 2.82 -8.36
CA LEU A 38 -11.34 2.37 -9.74
C LEU A 38 -12.71 2.24 -10.42
N PRO A 39 -13.02 3.03 -11.46
CA PRO A 39 -14.38 3.16 -11.98
C PRO A 39 -14.92 1.88 -12.61
N LYS A 40 -14.05 1.05 -13.23
CA LYS A 40 -14.46 -0.15 -13.96
C LYS A 40 -14.91 -1.29 -13.03
N SER A 41 -14.26 -1.44 -11.87
CA SER A 41 -14.54 -2.52 -10.91
C SER A 41 -15.19 -2.05 -9.61
N SER A 42 -15.34 -0.73 -9.43
CA SER A 42 -15.74 -0.11 -8.17
C SER A 42 -14.85 -0.50 -6.98
N VAL A 43 -13.60 -0.91 -7.25
CA VAL A 43 -12.61 -1.21 -6.21
C VAL A 43 -12.15 0.08 -5.56
N GLN A 44 -12.20 0.13 -4.25
CA GLN A 44 -11.56 1.18 -3.47
C GLN A 44 -10.11 0.78 -3.20
N PHE A 45 -9.19 1.69 -3.47
CA PHE A 45 -7.75 1.46 -3.35
C PHE A 45 -7.07 2.62 -2.64
N ALA A 46 -6.10 2.32 -1.78
CA ALA A 46 -5.17 3.31 -1.23
C ALA A 46 -3.80 2.66 -0.98
N PRO A 47 -2.70 3.24 -1.49
CA PRO A 47 -1.37 2.72 -1.18
C PRO A 47 -0.98 3.03 0.26
N ILE A 48 -0.32 2.08 0.95
CA ILE A 48 0.26 2.32 2.28
C ILE A 48 1.76 2.57 2.14
N GLY A 49 2.49 1.69 1.44
CA GLY A 49 3.94 1.80 1.26
C GLY A 49 4.68 0.59 1.82
N LEU A 50 5.99 0.75 2.06
CA LEU A 50 6.83 -0.31 2.64
C LEU A 50 6.60 -0.39 4.15
N ALA A 51 5.63 -1.21 4.56
CA ALA A 51 5.06 -1.26 5.91
C ALA A 51 5.98 -1.84 6.99
N ASN A 52 7.12 -2.42 6.61
CA ASN A 52 8.18 -2.83 7.52
C ASN A 52 9.30 -1.78 7.66
N MET A 53 9.14 -0.59 7.07
CA MET A 53 10.08 0.52 7.18
C MET A 53 9.42 1.73 7.87
N LEU A 54 10.20 2.49 8.67
CA LEU A 54 9.71 3.68 9.37
C LEU A 54 9.25 4.79 8.40
N ASN A 55 9.81 4.84 7.19
CA ASN A 55 9.40 5.80 6.16
C ASN A 55 8.23 5.30 5.30
N THR A 56 7.58 4.18 5.64
CA THR A 56 6.37 3.58 5.02
C THR A 56 5.91 4.22 3.70
N GLY A 57 4.97 5.18 3.74
CA GLY A 57 4.41 5.84 2.56
C GLY A 57 5.39 6.79 1.85
N GLY A 58 6.37 7.33 2.56
CA GLY A 58 7.47 8.11 2.00
C GLY A 58 8.42 7.32 1.09
N ALA A 59 8.33 5.98 1.08
CA ALA A 59 9.01 5.16 0.08
C ALA A 59 8.36 5.25 -1.31
N ILE A 60 7.09 5.67 -1.41
CA ILE A 60 6.36 5.77 -2.67
C ILE A 60 6.86 7.01 -3.44
N GLN A 61 7.27 6.80 -4.68
CA GLN A 61 7.81 7.83 -5.57
C GLN A 61 6.88 8.11 -6.77
N SER A 62 6.06 7.14 -7.16
CA SER A 62 5.03 7.33 -8.20
C SER A 62 3.79 6.48 -7.90
N LEU A 63 2.65 6.95 -8.39
CA LEU A 63 1.36 6.29 -8.28
C LEU A 63 0.54 6.60 -9.53
N VAL A 64 0.19 5.58 -10.29
CA VAL A 64 -0.58 5.70 -11.53
C VAL A 64 -1.80 4.80 -11.46
N TYR A 65 -2.97 5.38 -11.70
CA TYR A 65 -4.23 4.66 -11.82
C TYR A 65 -4.56 4.47 -13.31
N ASN A 66 -4.70 3.23 -13.75
CA ASN A 66 -5.06 2.91 -15.13
C ASN A 66 -6.50 2.40 -15.19
N ASP A 67 -7.44 3.31 -15.43
CA ASP A 67 -8.87 3.00 -15.48
C ASP A 67 -9.23 2.01 -16.60
N ARG A 68 -8.50 2.02 -17.72
CA ARG A 68 -8.77 1.12 -18.86
C ARG A 68 -8.36 -0.31 -18.54
N ALA A 69 -7.16 -0.48 -17.98
CA ALA A 69 -6.61 -1.76 -17.57
C ALA A 69 -7.15 -2.25 -16.21
N ASN A 70 -7.87 -1.39 -15.47
CA ASN A 70 -8.31 -1.64 -14.10
C ASN A 70 -7.14 -2.00 -13.18
N SER A 71 -6.03 -1.28 -13.33
CA SER A 71 -4.80 -1.54 -12.57
C SER A 71 -4.28 -0.30 -11.86
N VAL A 72 -3.47 -0.53 -10.83
CA VAL A 72 -2.74 0.49 -10.11
C VAL A 72 -1.26 0.16 -10.13
N GLU A 73 -0.46 1.09 -10.61
CA GLU A 73 1.00 0.99 -10.62
C GLU A 73 1.60 1.91 -9.55
N ILE A 74 2.58 1.39 -8.82
CA ILE A 74 3.24 2.09 -7.71
C ILE A 74 4.74 1.93 -7.87
N GLY A 75 5.45 3.04 -8.02
CA GLY A 75 6.90 3.06 -7.95
C GLY A 75 7.35 3.31 -6.51
N VAL A 76 8.18 2.42 -5.97
CA VAL A 76 8.75 2.55 -4.63
C VAL A 76 10.27 2.56 -4.67
N LYS A 77 10.88 3.28 -3.72
CA LYS A 77 12.32 3.26 -3.48
C LYS A 77 12.62 2.49 -2.20
N GLY A 78 13.44 1.44 -2.34
CA GLY A 78 13.78 0.52 -1.26
C GLY A 78 13.24 -0.89 -1.52
N SER A 79 13.25 -1.70 -0.47
CA SER A 79 12.83 -3.10 -0.49
C SER A 79 12.12 -3.44 0.81
N GLY A 80 11.24 -4.44 0.78
CA GLY A 80 10.52 -4.89 1.96
C GLY A 80 9.08 -5.26 1.66
N GLU A 81 8.25 -5.20 2.69
CA GLU A 81 6.85 -5.56 2.62
C GLU A 81 6.01 -4.37 2.17
N MET A 82 5.61 -4.37 0.90
CA MET A 82 4.65 -3.41 0.38
C MET A 82 3.25 -3.78 0.82
N ARG A 83 2.54 -2.82 1.42
CA ARG A 83 1.10 -2.94 1.71
C ARG A 83 0.29 -1.90 0.94
N ALA A 84 -0.93 -2.30 0.59
CA ALA A 84 -1.96 -1.39 0.08
C ALA A 84 -3.34 -1.84 0.55
N PHE A 85 -4.22 -0.89 0.84
CA PHE A 85 -5.63 -1.18 1.01
C PHE A 85 -6.28 -1.42 -0.35
N ALA A 86 -7.06 -2.50 -0.45
CA ALA A 86 -7.96 -2.74 -1.57
C ALA A 86 -9.26 -3.38 -1.07
N SER A 87 -10.42 -2.83 -1.44
CA SER A 87 -11.72 -3.39 -1.03
C SER A 87 -12.02 -4.76 -1.64
N GLN A 88 -11.28 -5.16 -2.68
CA GLN A 88 -11.37 -6.49 -3.29
C GLN A 88 -9.95 -7.02 -3.53
N ARG A 89 -9.81 -8.35 -3.60
CA ARG A 89 -8.54 -9.01 -3.88
C ARG A 89 -8.11 -8.74 -5.33
N PRO A 90 -6.87 -8.29 -5.60
CA PRO A 90 -6.34 -8.24 -6.97
C PRO A 90 -6.35 -9.62 -7.63
N VAL A 91 -6.48 -9.66 -8.95
CA VAL A 91 -6.35 -10.90 -9.74
C VAL A 91 -4.88 -11.24 -9.93
N VAL A 92 -4.05 -10.23 -10.20
CA VAL A 92 -2.62 -10.38 -10.44
C VAL A 92 -1.85 -9.27 -9.72
N CYS A 93 -0.70 -9.62 -9.17
CA CYS A 93 0.31 -8.67 -8.71
C CYS A 93 1.58 -8.90 -9.51
N LYS A 94 2.21 -7.81 -9.97
CA LYS A 94 3.53 -7.86 -10.59
C LYS A 94 4.51 -6.98 -9.85
N VAL A 95 5.79 -7.36 -9.87
CA VAL A 95 6.91 -6.53 -9.44
C VAL A 95 7.90 -6.49 -10.59
N ASN A 96 8.23 -5.28 -11.05
CA ASN A 96 9.10 -5.03 -12.21
C ASN A 96 8.65 -5.79 -13.47
N GLY A 97 7.33 -5.92 -13.67
CA GLY A 97 6.73 -6.62 -14.80
C GLY A 97 6.58 -8.13 -14.63
N GLU A 98 7.18 -8.74 -13.61
CA GLU A 98 7.07 -10.18 -13.35
C GLU A 98 5.94 -10.49 -12.36
N SER A 99 5.16 -11.52 -12.63
CA SER A 99 4.05 -11.92 -11.74
C SER A 99 4.60 -12.56 -10.47
N VAL A 100 4.13 -12.08 -9.32
CA VAL A 100 4.57 -12.55 -8.00
C VAL A 100 3.39 -13.05 -7.17
N ARG A 101 3.70 -13.90 -6.19
CA ARG A 101 2.72 -14.26 -5.15
C ARG A 101 2.54 -13.09 -4.20
N PHE A 102 1.31 -12.92 -3.73
CA PHE A 102 0.94 -11.91 -2.74
C PHE A 102 -0.11 -12.49 -1.79
N ALA A 103 -0.14 -11.97 -0.57
CA ALA A 103 -1.21 -12.25 0.38
C ALA A 103 -2.30 -11.18 0.29
N TYR A 104 -3.51 -11.55 0.71
CA TYR A 104 -4.63 -10.62 0.85
C TYR A 104 -5.38 -11.00 2.12
N GLU A 105 -5.27 -10.15 3.14
CA GLU A 105 -5.83 -10.34 4.47
C GLU A 105 -6.34 -8.99 4.98
N ASP A 106 -7.50 -8.96 5.63
CA ASP A 106 -8.08 -7.74 6.22
C ASP A 106 -8.11 -6.52 5.28
N TYR A 107 -8.46 -6.76 4.01
CA TYR A 107 -8.48 -5.76 2.93
C TYR A 107 -7.10 -5.15 2.60
N MET A 108 -6.02 -5.76 3.04
CA MET A 108 -4.65 -5.38 2.70
C MET A 108 -4.05 -6.38 1.72
N VAL A 109 -3.53 -5.87 0.61
CA VAL A 109 -2.64 -6.61 -0.28
C VAL A 109 -1.23 -6.51 0.29
N VAL A 110 -0.56 -7.65 0.45
CA VAL A 110 0.81 -7.73 0.99
C VAL A 110 1.72 -8.37 -0.05
N THR A 111 2.73 -7.62 -0.49
CA THR A 111 3.64 -8.01 -1.57
C THR A 111 5.09 -7.79 -1.13
N GLN A 112 5.96 -8.78 -1.35
CA GLN A 112 7.39 -8.63 -1.07
C GLN A 112 8.10 -7.94 -2.23
N VAL A 113 8.75 -6.82 -1.95
CA VAL A 113 9.56 -6.05 -2.89
C VAL A 113 11.03 -6.41 -2.66
N PRO A 114 11.70 -7.07 -3.62
CA PRO A 114 13.09 -7.47 -3.47
C PRO A 114 14.02 -6.25 -3.50
N TRP A 115 15.27 -6.44 -3.06
CA TRP A 115 16.31 -5.45 -3.27
C TRP A 115 16.50 -5.22 -4.77
N PRO A 116 16.46 -3.97 -5.26
CA PRO A 116 16.62 -3.73 -6.68
C PRO A 116 18.08 -3.99 -7.07
N ASN A 117 18.28 -4.73 -8.18
CA ASN A 117 19.61 -4.95 -8.77
C ASN A 117 20.18 -3.69 -9.46
N SER A 118 19.45 -2.59 -9.42
CA SER A 118 19.82 -1.28 -9.96
C SER A 118 19.43 -0.17 -8.97
N SER A 119 19.91 1.05 -9.20
CA SER A 119 19.53 2.23 -8.40
C SER A 119 18.11 2.74 -8.70
N GLY A 120 17.35 2.04 -9.53
CA GLY A 120 16.01 2.42 -9.98
C GLY A 120 14.91 2.16 -8.95
N LEU A 121 13.69 2.59 -9.30
CA LEU A 121 12.48 2.27 -8.54
C LEU A 121 12.09 0.81 -8.79
N SER A 122 11.55 0.16 -7.76
CA SER A 122 10.78 -1.06 -7.96
C SER A 122 9.34 -0.67 -8.29
N VAL A 123 8.82 -1.22 -9.37
CA VAL A 123 7.46 -0.93 -9.86
C VAL A 123 6.54 -2.10 -9.48
N ILE A 124 5.53 -1.84 -8.65
CA ILE A 124 4.50 -2.81 -8.31
C ILE A 124 3.23 -2.49 -9.10
N GLU A 125 2.66 -3.49 -9.77
CA GLU A 125 1.37 -3.36 -10.47
C GLU A 125 0.34 -4.30 -9.85
N TYR A 126 -0.81 -3.77 -9.44
CA TYR A 126 -1.98 -4.53 -9.01
C TYR A 126 -3.07 -4.46 -10.08
N LEU A 127 -3.49 -5.62 -10.61
CA LEU A 127 -4.57 -5.72 -11.58
C LEU A 127 -5.82 -6.27 -10.89
N PHE A 128 -6.95 -5.61 -11.09
CA PHE A 128 -8.24 -5.95 -10.50
C PHE A 128 -9.24 -6.44 -11.56
#